data_AF-A0A6V8MLD5-F1
#
_entry.id   AF-A0A6V8MLD5-F1
#
_cell.length_a   1.000
_cell.length_b   1.000
_cell.length_c   1.000
_cell.angle_alpha   90.00
_cell.angle_beta   90.00
_cell.angle_gamma   90.00
#
_symmetry.space_group_name_H-M   'P 1'
#
loop_
_entity.id
_entity.type
_entity.pdbx_description
1 polymer ?
#
loop_
_entity_poly.entity_id
_entity_poly.type
_entity_poly.pdbx_seq_one_letter_code
_entity_poly.pdbx_strand_id
1 'polypeptide(L)' 'MDYRAVAKKLLQEQPQTIAVVLARLEPEHSSEIMKLLPDFVQADLVSRIVQVDKLPGEVLEEVDALIQSLLRQR' A
#
# COMPACT_ATOMS: atom_id res chain seq x y z
N MET A 1 -10.15 10.44 1.52
CA MET A 1 -9.03 9.67 2.08
C MET A 1 -7.92 10.66 2.39
N ASP A 2 -7.35 10.64 3.59
CA ASP A 2 -6.19 11.48 3.90
C ASP A 2 -4.92 10.76 3.42
N TYR A 3 -4.48 11.07 2.20
CA TYR A 3 -3.33 10.40 1.59
C TYR A 3 -2.02 10.65 2.34
N ARG A 4 -1.86 11.79 3.02
CA ARG A 4 -0.65 12.08 3.80
C ARG A 4 -0.58 11.21 5.05
N ALA A 5 -1.70 11.07 5.76
CA ALA A 5 -1.78 10.17 6.91
C ALA A 5 -1.53 8.72 6.50
N VAL A 6 -2.11 8.29 5.37
CA VAL A 6 -1.92 6.94 4.83
C VAL A 6 -0.47 6.70 4.43
N ALA A 7 0.14 7.59 3.65
CA ALA A 7 1.54 7.46 3.24
C ALA A 7 2.48 7.39 4.45
N LYS A 8 2.26 8.23 5.47
CA LYS A 8 3.04 8.19 6.71
C LYS A 8 2.94 6.84 7.42
N LYS A 9 1.75 6.23 7.45
CA LYS A 9 1.55 4.92 8.08
C LYS A 9 2.18 3.80 7.25
N LEU A 10 2.00 3.82 5.93
CA LEU A 10 2.62 2.84 5.04
C LEU A 10 4.15 2.87 5.11
N LEU A 11 4.77 4.03 5.31
CA LEU A 11 6.22 4.13 5.51
C LEU A 11 6.75 3.41 6.77
N GLN A 12 5.86 2.97 7.67
CA GLN A 12 6.20 2.15 8.83
C GLN A 12 6.10 0.64 8.55
N GLU A 13 5.54 0.26 7.40
CA GLU A 13 5.33 -1.13 6.99
C GLU A 13 6.50 -1.65 6.16
N GLN A 14 6.57 -2.97 6.01
CA GLN A 14 7.57 -3.59 5.13
C GLN A 14 7.26 -3.28 3.64
N PRO A 15 8.29 -3.14 2.76
CA PRO A 15 8.07 -2.81 1.34
C PRO A 15 7.10 -3.74 0.61
N GLN A 16 7.08 -5.02 0.98
CA GLN A 16 6.13 -5.97 0.41
C GLN A 16 4.69 -5.65 0.81
N THR A 17 4.42 -5.36 2.08
CA THR A 17 3.09 -4.95 2.57
C THR A 17 2.61 -3.69 1.87
N ILE A 18 3.48 -2.68 1.71
CA ILE A 18 3.16 -1.45 0.99
C ILE A 18 2.77 -1.78 -0.46
N ALA A 19 3.56 -2.60 -1.16
CA ALA A 19 3.27 -2.99 -2.53
C ALA A 19 1.92 -3.71 -2.66
N VAL A 20 1.61 -4.63 -1.76
CA VAL A 20 0.33 -5.35 -1.77
C VAL A 20 -0.85 -4.41 -1.49
N VAL A 21 -0.71 -3.49 -0.52
CA VAL A 21 -1.74 -2.48 -0.26
C VAL A 21 -1.99 -1.64 -1.51
N LEU A 22 -0.93 -1.11 -2.13
CA LEU A 22 -1.05 -0.28 -3.33
C LEU A 22 -1.62 -1.06 -4.53
N ALA A 23 -1.34 -2.36 -4.65
CA ALA A 23 -1.90 -3.21 -5.70
C ALA A 23 -3.41 -3.50 -5.51
N ARG A 24 -3.94 -3.34 -4.30
CA ARG A 24 -5.35 -3.62 -3.94
C ARG A 24 -6.24 -2.38 -3.87
N LEU A 25 -5.65 -1.19 -3.82
CA LEU A 25 -6.39 0.07 -3.86
C LEU A 25 -6.73 0.45 -5.32
N GLU A 26 -7.79 1.23 -5.49
CA GLU A 26 -8.12 1.83 -6.79
C GLU A 26 -6.92 2.64 -7.31
N PRO A 27 -6.61 2.58 -8.63
CA PRO A 27 -5.42 3.19 -9.21
C PRO A 27 -5.24 4.67 -8.84
N GLU A 28 -6.35 5.42 -8.74
CA GLU A 28 -6.36 6.83 -8.34
C GLU A 28 -5.76 7.01 -6.95
N HIS A 29 -6.21 6.22 -5.97
CA HIS A 29 -5.72 6.28 -4.59
C HIS A 29 -4.26 5.84 -4.50
N SER A 30 -3.89 4.75 -5.19
CA SER A 30 -2.51 4.25 -5.22
C SER A 30 -1.55 5.29 -5.81
N SER A 31 -1.96 5.97 -6.88
CA SER A 31 -1.15 7.02 -7.52
C SER A 31 -0.92 8.22 -6.61
N GLU A 32 -1.94 8.66 -5.87
CA GLU A 32 -1.84 9.78 -4.94
C GLU A 32 -0.95 9.45 -3.74
N ILE A 33 -1.02 8.21 -3.24
CA ILE A 33 -0.16 7.75 -2.16
C ILE A 33 1.29 7.60 -2.65
N MET A 34 1.51 7.01 -3.83
CA MET A 34 2.85 6.81 -4.40
C MET A 34 3.63 8.12 -4.54
N LYS A 35 2.96 9.20 -4.98
CA LYS A 35 3.54 10.56 -5.09
C LYS A 35 4.03 11.12 -3.75
N LEU A 36 3.54 10.60 -2.63
CA LEU A 36 3.92 11.03 -1.28
C LEU A 36 5.02 10.17 -0.66
N LEU A 37 5.40 9.06 -1.30
CA LEU A 37 6.49 8.20 -0.86
C LEU A 37 7.83 8.69 -1.42
N PRO A 38 8.96 8.46 -0.74
CA PRO A 38 10.26 8.87 -1.25
C PRO A 38 10.62 8.16 -2.56
N ASP A 39 11.18 8.89 -3.53
CA ASP A 39 11.48 8.40 -4.89
C ASP A 39 12.31 7.12 -4.92
N PHE A 40 13.28 6.98 -4.01
CA PHE A 40 14.14 5.80 -3.92
C PHE A 40 13.38 4.51 -3.55
N VAL A 41 12.20 4.63 -2.92
CA VAL A 41 11.34 3.51 -2.55
C VAL A 41 10.34 3.22 -3.68
N GLN A 42 9.91 4.24 -4.42
CA GLN A 42 8.89 4.09 -5.47
C GLN A 42 9.29 3.07 -6.54
N ALA A 43 10.54 3.09 -7.00
CA ALA A 43 11.02 2.15 -8.02
C ALA A 43 10.98 0.68 -7.56
N ASP A 44 11.42 0.41 -6.32
CA ASP A 44 11.32 -0.93 -5.71
C ASP A 44 9.86 -1.37 -5.55
N LEU A 45 9.00 -0.46 -5.07
CA LEU A 45 7.58 -0.73 -4.90
C LEU A 45 6.88 -1.06 -6.21
N VAL A 46 7.16 -0.34 -7.30
CA VAL A 46 6.59 -0.64 -8.62
C VAL A 46 7.00 -2.04 -9.08
N SER A 47 8.28 -2.41 -8.93
CA SER A 47 8.74 -3.77 -9.27
C SER A 47 8.02 -4.84 -8.46
N ARG A 48 7.78 -4.59 -7.17
CA ARG A 48 7.04 -5.51 -6.30
C ARG A 48 5.57 -5.60 -6.66
N ILE A 49 4.91 -4.48 -6.94
CA ILE A 49 3.49 -4.42 -7.34
C ILE A 49 3.25 -5.32 -8.57
N VAL A 50 4.13 -5.25 -9.57
CA VAL A 50 4.05 -6.11 -10.77
C VAL A 50 4.24 -7.60 -10.44
N GLN A 51 4.98 -7.91 -9.38
CA GLN A 51 5.25 -9.27 -8.90
C GLN A 51 4.27 -9.73 -7.82
N VAL A 52 3.26 -8.93 -7.45
CA VAL A 52 2.18 -9.38 -6.55
C VAL A 52 1.35 -10.42 -7.30
N ASP A 53 1.82 -11.66 -7.26
CA ASP A 53 1.10 -12.86 -7.69
C ASP A 53 0.11 -13.28 -6.58
N LYS A 54 -0.44 -14.49 -6.68
CA LYS A 54 -1.32 -15.08 -5.66
C LYS A 54 -0.65 -15.14 -4.29
N LEU A 55 -1.02 -14.21 -3.43
CA LEU A 55 -0.65 -14.22 -2.03
C LEU A 55 -1.41 -15.33 -1.29
N PRO A 56 -0.82 -15.93 -0.25
CA PRO A 56 -1.54 -16.80 0.67
C PRO A 56 -2.77 -16.07 1.26
N GLY A 57 -3.85 -16.81 1.51
CA GLY A 57 -5.09 -16.24 2.04
C GLY A 57 -4.90 -15.43 3.33
N GLU A 58 -4.07 -15.93 4.24
CA GLU A 58 -3.74 -15.25 5.51
C GLU A 58 -3.13 -13.86 5.29
N VAL A 59 -2.25 -13.72 4.29
CA VAL A 59 -1.63 -12.43 3.95
C VAL A 59 -2.66 -11.45 3.38
N LEU A 60 -3.64 -11.96 2.63
CA LEU A 60 -4.73 -11.13 2.12
C LEU A 60 -5.61 -10.60 3.25
N GLU A 61 -5.90 -11.42 4.26
CA GLU A 61 -6.69 -11.01 5.43
C GLU A 61 -5.99 -9.91 6.25
N GLU A 62 -4.68 -10.05 6.47
CA GLU A 62 -3.88 -9.03 7.17
C GLU A 62 -3.87 -7.69 6.41
N VAL A 63 -3.73 -7.74 5.08
CA VAL A 63 -3.74 -6.55 4.24
C VAL A 63 -5.12 -5.90 4.21
N ASP A 64 -6.19 -6.68 4.12
CA ASP A 64 -7.54 -6.13 4.16
C ASP A 64 -7.83 -5.48 5.52
N ALA A 65 -7.37 -6.08 6.62
CA ALA A 65 -7.46 -5.47 7.95
C ALA A 65 -6.69 -4.14 8.03
N LEU A 66 -5.50 -4.07 7.41
CA LEU A 66 -4.71 -2.85 7.31
C LEU A 66 -5.44 -1.78 6.48
N ILE A 67 -5.96 -2.12 5.29
CA ILE A 67 -6.74 -1.20 4.45
C ILE A 67 -7.94 -0.65 5.21
N GLN A 68 -8.69 -1.51 5.90
CA GLN A 68 -9.81 -1.07 6.74
C GLN A 68 -9.34 -0.13 7.86
N SER A 69 -8.17 -0.37 8.45
CA SER A 69 -7.60 0.54 9.46
C SER A 69 -7.26 1.92 8.89
N LEU A 70 -6.87 2.00 7.62
CA LEU A 70 -6.57 3.24 6.91
C LEU A 70 -7.85 4.02 6.58
N LEU A 71 -8.96 3.32 6.33
CA LEU A 71 -10.25 3.92 5.96
C LEU A 71 -11.10 4.35 7.18
N ARG A 72 -10.88 3.74 8.35
CA ARG A 72 -11.67 3.99 9.58
C ARG A 72 -11.44 5.35 10.24
N GLN A 73 -10.46 6.14 9.83
CA GLN A 73 -10.25 7.49 10.37
C GLN A 73 -11.06 8.51 9.56
N ARG A 74 -12.34 8.67 9.95
CA ARG A 74 -13.19 9.83 9.67
C ARG A 74 -13.51 10.54 10.96
#